data_AF-A0A354WNW7-F1
#
_entry.id   AF-A0A354WNW7-F1
#
_cell.length_a   1.000
_cell.length_b   1.000
_cell.length_c   1.000
_cell.angle_alpha   90.00
_cell.angle_beta   90.00
_cell.angle_gamma   90.00
#
_symmetry.space_group_name_H-M   'P 1'
#
loop_
_entity.id
_entity.type
_entity.pdbx_description
1 polymer ?
#
loop_
_entity_poly.entity_id
_entity_poly.type
_entity_poly.pdbx_seq_one_letter_code
_entity_poly.pdbx_strand_id
1 'polypeptide(L)'
;AVTGLSETYAGQSLGAEPAGQPYVLEPVMTYRVNLPGSADPAQVLPKLRQLEEEEPQLHLLWENGQIHIQMMGRVQQEIFRSLVRQRFGLDLTLSDQRIFYKETIENTVEGVGHFEPLRHYAEVHLLLEPLPAGSGLVFDTVCPTDVLDVNYQRLILTHLEEKVHRGVLVGGPITDMKITLLVGKAHLKHTEGGDFRQATYRAVRQGLMQAKSVLLEPWYEFCLTMPTEQIGRAITDIRAMGGEFDAPEAAGALSTLKGLVPASEIKDYADTLAAYTQGLGRMQLTLHGYAPCHNTDAVVAEIGYDPEADPANTPDSVFCAHGAGFTVKWNQVKDYMHLESGLKEKKAPQIITRNVRLDDKELEQIMEREFGPIRRPVYGVSNRPAADDVAIRTPRQKYIIVDGYNVIFAWEDLAAQAKDDLDAARRQLCDRLSSYAGFTKCRLVVVFDGYKQKGNPGEKSRFHNIQVVYTKEGQTADAYIEALAHEIGRDYAVRVASSDGLVQLSSLGSGVLRMSVRELHEEVEAARAEMRKHYRK
;
A
#
# COMPACT_ATOMS: atom_id res chain seq x y z
N ALA A 1 -27.52 40.07 11.28
CA ALA A 1 -27.30 39.39 10.00
C ALA A 1 -26.41 40.27 9.13
N VAL A 2 -25.32 39.73 8.60
CA VAL A 2 -24.53 40.39 7.55
C VAL A 2 -25.26 40.18 6.23
N THR A 3 -25.29 41.18 5.35
CA THR A 3 -26.02 41.13 4.06
C THR A 3 -25.08 41.50 2.91
N GLY A 4 -25.29 40.92 1.73
CA GLY A 4 -24.51 41.25 0.52
C GLY A 4 -23.19 40.48 0.38
N LEU A 5 -23.01 39.36 1.08
CA LEU A 5 -21.88 38.46 0.84
C LEU A 5 -22.12 37.63 -0.43
N SER A 6 -21.08 37.44 -1.24
CA SER A 6 -21.15 36.68 -2.48
C SER A 6 -21.11 35.16 -2.28
N GLU A 7 -20.37 34.68 -1.28
CA GLU A 7 -20.27 33.27 -0.91
C GLU A 7 -20.07 33.17 0.61
N THR A 8 -20.83 32.29 1.27
CA THR A 8 -20.74 32.06 2.71
C THR A 8 -21.12 30.62 3.06
N TYR A 9 -20.59 30.07 4.15
CA TYR A 9 -21.11 28.83 4.73
C TYR A 9 -21.20 28.91 6.25
N ALA A 10 -22.10 28.11 6.85
CA ALA A 10 -22.24 28.06 8.30
C ALA A 10 -20.93 27.58 8.95
N GLY A 11 -20.48 28.27 10.01
CA GLY A 11 -19.19 28.02 10.69
C GLY A 11 -17.97 28.71 10.07
N GLN A 12 -18.12 29.43 8.95
CA GLN A 12 -17.05 30.20 8.34
C GLN A 12 -16.64 31.39 9.23
N SER A 13 -15.33 31.49 9.52
CA SER A 13 -14.75 32.69 10.13
C SER A 13 -14.54 33.77 9.08
N LEU A 14 -14.92 35.02 9.38
CA LEU A 14 -14.75 36.17 8.50
C LEU A 14 -13.72 37.15 9.08
N GLY A 15 -12.79 37.64 8.25
CA GLY A 15 -11.85 38.68 8.61
C GLY A 15 -10.64 38.19 9.41
N ALA A 16 -10.42 38.76 10.59
CA ALA A 16 -9.25 38.48 11.44
C ALA A 16 -9.46 37.33 12.45
N GLU A 17 -10.65 36.70 12.42
CA GLU A 17 -10.94 35.54 13.27
C GLU A 17 -10.18 34.30 12.78
N PRO A 18 -9.58 33.50 13.68
CA PRO A 18 -8.98 32.23 13.31
C PRO A 18 -10.01 31.31 12.66
N ALA A 19 -9.57 30.46 11.73
CA ALA A 19 -10.44 29.51 11.03
C ALA A 19 -11.28 28.72 12.05
N GLY A 20 -12.60 28.74 11.87
CA GLY A 20 -13.54 28.00 12.71
C GLY A 20 -13.19 26.51 12.72
N GLN A 21 -13.50 25.82 13.81
CA GLN A 21 -13.30 24.37 13.86
C GLN A 21 -14.04 23.72 12.68
N PRO A 22 -13.36 22.93 11.83
CA PRO A 22 -14.03 22.22 10.76
C PRO A 22 -15.09 21.30 11.39
N TYR A 23 -16.28 21.26 10.79
CA TYR A 23 -17.28 20.27 11.19
C TYR A 23 -16.67 18.89 10.95
N VAL A 24 -16.49 18.12 12.03
CA VAL A 24 -15.73 16.85 12.06
C VAL A 24 -16.50 15.68 11.40
N LEU A 25 -17.60 15.96 10.70
CA LEU A 25 -18.47 14.94 10.13
C LEU A 25 -18.53 15.12 8.60
N GLU A 26 -17.62 14.46 7.89
CA GLU A 26 -17.72 14.32 6.42
C GLU A 26 -18.84 13.34 6.07
N PRO A 27 -19.75 13.66 5.15
CA PRO A 27 -20.74 12.71 4.70
C PRO A 27 -20.10 11.55 3.94
N VAL A 28 -20.42 10.30 4.30
CA VAL A 28 -19.77 9.10 3.74
C VAL A 28 -20.59 8.37 2.67
N MET A 29 -21.87 8.71 2.53
CA MET A 29 -22.76 8.03 1.58
C MET A 29 -23.25 9.01 0.53
N THR A 30 -23.10 8.63 -0.73
CA THR A 30 -23.60 9.39 -1.86
C THR A 30 -24.88 8.75 -2.38
N TYR A 31 -25.92 9.56 -2.55
CA TYR A 31 -27.20 9.14 -3.12
C TYR A 31 -27.42 9.88 -4.42
N ARG A 32 -27.90 9.20 -5.45
CA ARG A 32 -28.42 9.87 -6.65
C ARG A 32 -29.76 10.50 -6.32
N VAL A 33 -29.88 11.79 -6.59
CA VAL A 33 -31.13 12.54 -6.52
C VAL A 33 -31.92 12.30 -7.81
N ASN A 34 -33.00 11.54 -7.72
CA ASN A 34 -33.94 11.36 -8.81
C ASN A 34 -35.00 12.46 -8.74
N LEU A 35 -34.94 13.33 -9.73
CA LEU A 35 -35.94 14.38 -9.91
C LEU A 35 -37.21 13.81 -10.56
N PRO A 36 -38.39 14.36 -10.24
CA PRO A 36 -39.61 14.02 -10.95
C PRO A 36 -39.46 14.40 -12.44
N GLY A 37 -40.05 13.60 -13.35
CA GLY A 37 -39.79 13.66 -14.79
C GLY A 37 -40.11 14.99 -15.51
N SER A 38 -40.65 15.98 -14.81
CA SER A 38 -40.91 17.34 -15.30
C SER A 38 -39.88 18.39 -14.84
N ALA A 39 -38.92 18.02 -13.99
CA ALA A 39 -37.97 18.96 -13.38
C ALA A 39 -36.59 18.87 -14.05
N ASP A 40 -36.09 20.03 -14.50
CA ASP A 40 -34.75 20.16 -15.09
C ASP A 40 -33.67 20.18 -13.98
N PRO A 41 -32.70 19.25 -14.00
CA PRO A 41 -31.59 19.22 -13.06
C PRO A 41 -30.82 20.54 -12.97
N ALA A 42 -30.64 21.27 -14.08
CA ALA A 42 -29.93 22.55 -14.09
C ALA A 42 -30.67 23.67 -13.34
N GLN A 43 -32.01 23.59 -13.26
CA GLN A 43 -32.84 24.55 -12.52
C GLN A 43 -33.01 24.17 -11.05
N VAL A 44 -32.90 22.88 -10.74
CA VAL A 44 -33.03 22.35 -9.38
C VAL A 44 -31.71 22.46 -8.61
N LEU A 45 -30.57 22.25 -9.27
CA LEU A 45 -29.25 22.29 -8.63
C LEU A 45 -29.00 23.58 -7.82
N PRO A 46 -29.28 24.81 -8.32
CA PRO A 46 -29.11 26.03 -7.53
C PRO A 46 -29.99 26.09 -6.27
N LYS A 47 -31.21 25.52 -6.34
CA LYS A 47 -32.12 25.46 -5.18
C LYS A 47 -31.61 24.50 -4.12
N LEU A 48 -31.04 23.37 -4.55
CA LEU A 48 -30.44 22.41 -3.63
C LEU A 48 -29.15 22.97 -3.01
N ARG A 49 -28.33 23.72 -3.77
CA ARG A 49 -27.15 24.42 -3.23
C ARG A 49 -27.49 25.39 -2.10
N GLN A 50 -28.66 26.02 -2.16
CA GLN A 50 -29.15 26.82 -1.03
C GLN A 50 -29.34 26.00 0.26
N LEU A 51 -29.71 24.72 0.17
CA LEU A 51 -29.80 23.85 1.34
C LEU A 51 -28.41 23.39 1.81
N GLU A 52 -27.47 23.18 0.90
CA GLU A 52 -26.05 22.89 1.21
C GLU A 52 -25.38 24.05 1.97
N GLU A 53 -25.67 25.30 1.62
CA GLU A 53 -25.18 26.48 2.36
C GLU A 53 -25.72 26.55 3.80
N GLU A 54 -26.94 26.04 4.02
CA GLU A 54 -27.62 26.05 5.32
C GLU A 54 -27.27 24.84 6.20
N GLU A 55 -26.95 23.70 5.60
CA GLU A 55 -26.64 22.44 6.26
C GLU A 55 -25.20 21.97 5.93
N PRO A 56 -24.21 22.24 6.81
CA PRO A 56 -22.80 21.91 6.57
C PRO A 56 -22.52 20.43 6.25
N GLN A 57 -23.40 19.52 6.67
CA GLN A 57 -23.25 18.08 6.49
C GLN A 57 -23.83 17.57 5.16
N LEU A 58 -24.41 18.46 4.36
CA LEU A 58 -25.01 18.16 3.07
C LEU A 58 -24.07 18.65 1.98
N HIS A 59 -23.54 17.73 1.17
CA HIS A 59 -22.71 18.10 0.02
C HIS A 59 -23.33 17.63 -1.28
N LEU A 60 -23.40 18.51 -2.28
CA LEU A 60 -23.98 18.23 -3.58
C LEU A 60 -22.88 18.05 -4.62
N LEU A 61 -22.97 16.94 -5.35
CA LEU A 61 -22.07 16.62 -6.45
C LEU A 61 -22.86 16.64 -7.76
N TRP A 62 -22.26 17.25 -8.78
CA TRP A 62 -22.80 17.26 -10.14
C TRP A 62 -21.87 16.46 -11.05
N GLU A 63 -22.30 15.27 -11.47
CA GLU A 63 -21.52 14.38 -12.32
C GLU A 63 -22.41 13.77 -13.40
N ASN A 64 -21.94 13.75 -14.65
CA ASN A 64 -22.64 13.17 -15.81
C ASN A 64 -24.09 13.67 -16.00
N GLY A 65 -24.36 14.94 -15.67
CA GLY A 65 -25.70 15.52 -15.78
C GLY A 65 -26.70 15.05 -14.71
N GLN A 66 -26.20 14.36 -13.67
CA GLN A 66 -26.99 13.88 -12.54
C GLN A 66 -26.58 14.59 -11.25
N ILE A 67 -27.57 14.84 -10.39
CA ILE A 67 -27.36 15.42 -9.06
C ILE A 67 -27.15 14.25 -8.09
N HIS A 68 -26.06 14.32 -7.34
CA HIS A 68 -25.77 13.42 -6.25
C HIS A 68 -25.68 14.21 -4.94
N ILE A 69 -26.04 13.59 -3.83
CA ILE A 69 -26.05 14.21 -2.50
C ILE A 69 -25.31 13.30 -1.51
N GLN A 70 -24.40 13.88 -0.75
CA GLN A 70 -23.66 13.17 0.29
C GLN A 70 -24.33 13.42 1.64
N MET A 71 -24.66 12.35 2.38
CA MET A 71 -25.39 12.39 3.64
C MET A 71 -25.01 11.22 4.58
N MET A 72 -25.39 11.28 5.86
CA MET A 72 -25.00 10.29 6.87
C MET A 72 -25.93 9.08 6.98
N GLY A 73 -27.19 9.17 6.54
CA GLY A 73 -28.09 8.03 6.61
C GLY A 73 -29.57 8.35 6.40
N ARG A 74 -30.41 7.35 6.67
CA ARG A 74 -31.84 7.33 6.33
C ARG A 74 -32.65 8.44 7.00
N VAL A 75 -32.33 8.79 8.24
CA VAL A 75 -33.04 9.88 8.96
C VAL A 75 -32.81 11.22 8.27
N GLN A 76 -31.56 11.53 7.92
CA GLN A 76 -31.27 12.76 7.18
C GLN A 76 -31.93 12.74 5.79
N GLN A 77 -32.00 11.59 5.11
CA GLN A 77 -32.71 11.48 3.82
C GLN A 77 -34.19 11.89 3.97
N GLU A 78 -34.87 11.43 5.02
CA GLU A 78 -36.28 11.78 5.27
C GLU A 78 -36.45 13.28 5.53
N ILE A 79 -35.57 13.85 6.35
CA ILE A 79 -35.56 15.28 6.65
C ILE A 79 -35.32 16.09 5.36
N PHE A 80 -34.31 15.72 4.56
CA PHE A 80 -33.98 16.39 3.31
C PHE A 80 -35.15 16.36 2.31
N ARG A 81 -35.77 15.19 2.09
CA ARG A 81 -36.96 15.09 1.23
C ARG A 81 -38.10 15.99 1.72
N SER A 82 -38.32 16.01 3.04
CA SER A 82 -39.34 16.86 3.66
C SER A 82 -39.05 18.34 3.42
N LEU A 83 -37.82 18.79 3.63
CA LEU A 83 -37.37 20.16 3.41
C LEU A 83 -37.54 20.58 1.94
N VAL A 84 -37.10 19.75 1.00
CA VAL A 84 -37.21 20.04 -0.43
C VAL A 84 -38.68 20.13 -0.86
N ARG A 85 -39.53 19.23 -0.37
CA ARG A 85 -40.97 19.26 -0.63
C ARG A 85 -41.64 20.50 -0.07
N GLN A 86 -41.33 20.89 1.17
CA GLN A 86 -41.92 22.06 1.82
C GLN A 86 -41.48 23.37 1.19
N ARG A 87 -40.20 23.49 0.85
CA ARG A 87 -39.61 24.78 0.43
C ARG A 87 -39.64 25.01 -1.08
N PHE A 88 -39.49 23.94 -1.86
CA PHE A 88 -39.40 24.02 -3.32
C PHE A 88 -40.55 23.34 -4.05
N GLY A 89 -41.45 22.65 -3.32
CA GLY A 89 -42.59 21.94 -3.92
C GLY A 89 -42.19 20.75 -4.79
N LEU A 90 -40.96 20.22 -4.61
CA LEU A 90 -40.42 19.12 -5.40
C LEU A 90 -40.50 17.81 -4.61
N ASP A 91 -41.15 16.81 -5.19
CA ASP A 91 -41.16 15.45 -4.66
C ASP A 91 -40.06 14.63 -5.35
N LEU A 92 -38.91 14.52 -4.68
CA LEU A 92 -37.74 13.80 -5.18
C LEU A 92 -37.57 12.47 -4.45
N THR A 93 -36.91 11.53 -5.13
CA THR A 93 -36.50 10.27 -4.51
C THR A 93 -34.98 10.17 -4.51
N LEU A 94 -34.44 9.47 -3.52
CA LEU A 94 -33.02 9.17 -3.42
C LEU A 94 -32.83 7.70 -3.76
N SER A 95 -31.87 7.39 -4.63
CA SER A 95 -31.53 6.03 -5.06
C SER A 95 -30.02 5.84 -5.15
N ASP A 96 -29.58 4.63 -5.50
CA ASP A 96 -28.19 4.31 -5.81
C ASP A 96 -27.23 4.79 -4.72
N GLN A 97 -27.36 4.18 -3.54
CA GLN A 97 -26.50 4.44 -2.39
C GLN A 97 -25.09 3.92 -2.67
N ARG A 98 -24.24 4.80 -3.17
CA ARG A 98 -22.83 4.50 -3.40
C ARG A 98 -22.00 5.03 -2.25
N ILE A 99 -21.00 4.27 -1.88
CA ILE A 99 -20.03 4.68 -0.88
C ILE A 99 -19.03 5.59 -1.57
N PHE A 100 -18.67 6.66 -0.89
CA PHE A 100 -17.62 7.52 -1.40
C PHE A 100 -16.27 6.86 -1.13
N TYR A 101 -15.73 6.20 -2.14
CA TYR A 101 -14.38 5.64 -2.06
C TYR A 101 -13.34 6.71 -2.43
N LYS A 102 -12.23 6.73 -1.71
CA LYS A 102 -11.04 7.52 -2.04
C LYS A 102 -9.94 6.57 -2.51
N GLU A 103 -8.91 7.09 -3.16
CA GLU A 103 -7.76 6.28 -3.58
C GLU A 103 -6.46 6.90 -3.05
N THR A 104 -5.47 6.06 -2.76
CA THR A 104 -4.11 6.50 -2.42
C THR A 104 -3.08 5.55 -3.03
N ILE A 105 -1.79 5.73 -2.76
CA ILE A 105 -0.71 4.87 -3.23
C ILE A 105 0.03 4.26 -2.05
N GLU A 106 0.67 3.11 -2.25
CA GLU A 106 1.51 2.47 -1.22
C GLU A 106 3.01 2.70 -1.45
N ASN A 107 3.42 2.96 -2.69
CA ASN A 107 4.82 3.11 -3.07
C ASN A 107 5.09 4.45 -3.77
N THR A 108 6.28 4.99 -3.55
CA THR A 108 6.76 6.18 -4.26
C THR A 108 6.99 5.87 -5.74
N VAL A 109 6.46 6.73 -6.62
CA VAL A 109 6.63 6.61 -8.08
C VAL A 109 6.88 7.97 -8.73
N GLU A 110 7.62 7.97 -9.84
CA GLU A 110 7.70 9.13 -10.73
C GLU A 110 6.68 8.99 -11.86
N GLY A 111 5.75 9.94 -11.88
CA GLY A 111 4.77 10.15 -12.94
C GLY A 111 5.29 11.16 -13.96
N VAL A 112 5.11 10.85 -15.23
CA VAL A 112 5.64 11.68 -16.33
C VAL A 112 4.55 12.00 -17.34
N GLY A 113 4.46 13.28 -17.70
CA GLY A 113 3.48 13.78 -18.67
C GLY A 113 4.13 14.66 -19.72
N HIS A 114 3.82 14.36 -20.98
CA HIS A 114 4.25 15.13 -22.15
C HIS A 114 3.05 15.57 -22.99
N PHE A 115 3.06 16.83 -23.43
CA PHE A 115 2.01 17.39 -24.27
C PHE A 115 2.58 18.22 -25.41
N GLU A 116 2.45 17.70 -26.63
CA GLU A 116 3.03 18.27 -27.86
C GLU A 116 2.16 18.00 -29.12
N PRO A 117 0.93 18.55 -29.22
CA PRO A 117 0.04 18.30 -30.36
C PRO A 117 0.49 18.96 -31.69
N LEU A 118 0.82 20.26 -31.70
CA LEU A 118 1.40 20.98 -32.86
C LEU A 118 1.94 22.36 -32.45
N ARG A 119 3.26 22.59 -32.51
CA ARG A 119 3.90 23.86 -32.05
C ARG A 119 3.57 24.25 -30.59
N HIS A 120 3.22 23.25 -29.79
CA HIS A 120 3.07 23.31 -28.35
C HIS A 120 4.11 22.38 -27.72
N TYR A 121 4.63 22.69 -26.53
CA TYR A 121 5.56 21.78 -25.84
C TYR A 121 5.45 21.98 -24.33
N ALA A 122 5.13 20.93 -23.59
CA ALA A 122 5.29 20.90 -22.14
C ALA A 122 5.63 19.48 -21.67
N GLU A 123 6.61 19.39 -20.79
CA GLU A 123 7.07 18.16 -20.18
C GLU A 123 7.16 18.36 -18.66
N VAL A 124 6.55 17.47 -17.90
CA VAL A 124 6.45 17.56 -16.43
C VAL A 124 6.71 16.20 -15.81
N HIS A 125 7.62 16.16 -14.83
CA HIS A 125 7.91 14.99 -14.01
C HIS A 125 7.53 15.26 -12.56
N LEU A 126 6.67 14.42 -12.01
CA LEU A 126 6.14 14.52 -10.65
C LEU A 126 6.55 13.30 -9.85
N LEU A 127 7.00 13.52 -8.62
CA LEU A 127 7.18 12.47 -7.63
C LEU A 127 5.89 12.35 -6.82
N LEU A 128 5.28 11.17 -6.85
CA LEU A 128 4.11 10.84 -6.03
C LEU A 128 4.61 9.98 -4.86
N GLU A 129 4.38 10.45 -3.64
CA GLU A 129 4.79 9.78 -2.41
C GLU A 129 3.56 9.56 -1.50
N PRO A 130 3.44 8.40 -0.85
CA PRO A 130 2.37 8.18 0.13
C PRO A 130 2.59 9.03 1.38
N LEU A 131 1.50 9.53 1.97
CA LEU A 131 1.48 10.21 3.26
C LEU A 131 0.65 9.40 4.28
N PRO A 132 0.81 9.67 5.58
CA PRO A 132 -0.07 9.11 6.60
C PRO A 132 -1.54 9.45 6.32
N ALA A 133 -2.44 8.55 6.72
CA ALA A 133 -3.89 8.73 6.56
C ALA A 133 -4.37 10.06 7.17
N GLY A 134 -5.23 10.78 6.44
CA GLY A 134 -5.76 12.08 6.86
C GLY A 134 -4.83 13.27 6.59
N SER A 135 -3.71 13.09 5.90
CA SER A 135 -2.82 14.18 5.50
C SER A 135 -3.35 15.00 4.32
N GLY A 136 -4.27 14.44 3.53
CA GLY A 136 -4.76 15.06 2.30
C GLY A 136 -3.70 15.12 1.21
N LEU A 137 -3.86 16.05 0.26
CA LEU A 137 -2.88 16.27 -0.80
C LEU A 137 -1.93 17.41 -0.43
N VAL A 138 -0.63 17.14 -0.54
CA VAL A 138 0.43 18.12 -0.31
C VAL A 138 1.20 18.32 -1.61
N PHE A 139 1.33 19.56 -2.06
CA PHE A 139 2.04 19.92 -3.28
C PHE A 139 3.34 20.64 -2.95
N ASP A 140 4.43 20.27 -3.64
CA ASP A 140 5.76 20.82 -3.39
C ASP A 140 6.59 20.87 -4.68
N THR A 141 7.72 21.58 -4.67
CA THR A 141 8.67 21.64 -5.79
C THR A 141 10.10 21.56 -5.32
N VAL A 142 10.89 20.69 -5.95
CA VAL A 142 12.35 20.63 -5.81
C VAL A 142 13.06 20.99 -7.12
N CYS A 143 12.30 21.44 -8.12
CA CYS A 143 12.81 21.76 -9.44
C CYS A 143 13.77 22.96 -9.37
N PRO A 144 15.03 22.80 -9.83
CA PRO A 144 15.97 23.92 -9.91
C PRO A 144 15.45 25.05 -10.81
N THR A 145 15.69 26.29 -10.41
CA THR A 145 15.19 27.48 -11.13
C THR A 145 15.92 27.75 -12.45
N ASP A 146 17.07 27.13 -12.66
CA ASP A 146 17.85 27.13 -13.90
C ASP A 146 17.27 26.16 -14.96
N VAL A 147 16.49 25.15 -14.53
CA VAL A 147 15.88 24.17 -15.44
C VAL A 147 14.50 24.64 -15.90
N LEU A 148 13.69 25.17 -14.98
CA LEU A 148 12.36 25.67 -15.27
C LEU A 148 12.08 26.97 -14.49
N ASP A 149 11.62 28.00 -15.21
CA ASP A 149 11.29 29.29 -14.60
C ASP A 149 10.26 29.13 -13.47
N VAL A 150 10.44 29.89 -12.40
CA VAL A 150 9.57 29.89 -11.20
C VAL A 150 8.10 30.14 -11.56
N ASN A 151 7.83 30.93 -12.60
CA ASN A 151 6.47 31.19 -13.06
C ASN A 151 5.78 29.91 -13.57
N TYR A 152 6.49 29.07 -14.31
CA TYR A 152 5.96 27.79 -14.78
C TYR A 152 5.86 26.77 -13.65
N GLN A 153 6.81 26.76 -12.71
CA GLN A 153 6.70 25.91 -11.51
C GLN A 153 5.42 26.24 -10.72
N ARG A 154 5.16 27.53 -10.47
CA ARG A 154 3.92 27.98 -9.81
C ARG A 154 2.67 27.60 -10.59
N LEU A 155 2.71 27.74 -11.92
CA LEU A 155 1.59 27.36 -12.78
C LEU A 155 1.27 25.85 -12.67
N ILE A 156 2.30 24.99 -12.67
CA ILE A 156 2.12 23.55 -12.46
C ILE A 156 1.48 23.26 -11.11
N LEU A 157 1.95 23.90 -10.03
CA LEU A 157 1.37 23.73 -8.69
C LEU A 157 -0.10 24.21 -8.64
N THR A 158 -0.41 25.35 -9.27
CA THR A 158 -1.80 25.82 -9.38
C THR A 158 -2.69 24.81 -10.13
N HIS A 159 -2.19 24.18 -11.19
CA HIS A 159 -2.94 23.14 -11.89
C HIS A 159 -3.11 21.87 -11.05
N LEU A 160 -2.16 21.55 -10.17
CA LEU A 160 -2.33 20.45 -9.23
C LEU A 160 -3.44 20.75 -8.20
N GLU A 161 -3.58 22.00 -7.76
CA GLU A 161 -4.59 22.43 -6.76
C GLU A 161 -5.98 22.70 -7.35
N GLU A 162 -6.10 23.14 -8.61
CA GLU A 162 -7.38 23.61 -9.18
C GLU A 162 -8.40 22.49 -9.44
N LYS A 163 -7.96 21.24 -9.53
CA LYS A 163 -8.78 20.09 -9.95
C LYS A 163 -8.63 18.93 -8.97
N VAL A 164 -9.76 18.29 -8.66
CA VAL A 164 -9.78 17.00 -7.96
C VAL A 164 -9.28 15.91 -8.90
N HIS A 165 -8.09 15.37 -8.62
CA HIS A 165 -7.50 14.29 -9.42
C HIS A 165 -8.18 12.96 -9.11
N ARG A 166 -8.47 12.19 -10.16
CA ARG A 166 -9.10 10.87 -10.04
C ARG A 166 -8.05 9.77 -9.99
N GLY A 167 -8.31 8.76 -9.17
CA GLY A 167 -7.58 7.51 -9.08
C GLY A 167 -7.96 6.54 -10.21
N VAL A 168 -7.18 5.47 -10.34
CA VAL A 168 -7.21 4.55 -11.48
C VAL A 168 -8.04 3.30 -11.22
N LEU A 169 -8.40 3.01 -9.97
CA LEU A 169 -9.13 1.80 -9.58
C LEU A 169 -10.63 1.94 -9.82
N VAL A 170 -11.23 2.98 -9.24
CA VAL A 170 -12.68 3.22 -9.30
C VAL A 170 -13.03 4.61 -9.81
N GLY A 171 -12.01 5.41 -10.14
CA GLY A 171 -12.19 6.81 -10.52
C GLY A 171 -12.52 7.71 -9.32
N GLY A 172 -12.26 7.25 -8.10
CA GLY A 172 -12.45 8.01 -6.87
C GLY A 172 -11.40 9.11 -6.72
N PRO A 173 -11.63 10.17 -5.93
CA PRO A 173 -10.63 11.20 -5.71
C PRO A 173 -9.41 10.64 -4.96
N ILE A 174 -8.22 11.09 -5.34
CA ILE A 174 -6.99 10.72 -4.64
C ILE A 174 -6.81 11.52 -3.34
N THR A 175 -6.19 10.91 -2.33
CA THR A 175 -5.89 11.53 -1.03
C THR A 175 -4.60 10.98 -0.43
N ASP A 176 -4.11 11.64 0.62
CA ASP A 176 -2.99 11.20 1.46
C ASP A 176 -1.71 10.96 0.65
N MET A 177 -1.37 11.93 -0.20
CA MET A 177 -0.23 11.86 -1.10
C MET A 177 0.50 13.20 -1.17
N LYS A 178 1.84 13.13 -1.23
CA LYS A 178 2.68 14.27 -1.58
C LYS A 178 3.01 14.21 -3.07
N ILE A 179 2.73 15.27 -3.81
CA ILE A 179 3.07 15.41 -5.22
C ILE A 179 4.12 16.50 -5.35
N THR A 180 5.36 16.10 -5.65
CA THR A 180 6.51 17.00 -5.75
C THR A 180 6.95 17.17 -7.20
N LEU A 181 7.03 18.41 -7.69
CA LEU A 181 7.63 18.72 -8.99
C LEU A 181 9.14 18.47 -8.94
N LEU A 182 9.62 17.47 -9.69
CA LEU A 182 11.04 17.13 -9.78
C LEU A 182 11.74 17.98 -10.83
N VAL A 183 11.22 17.92 -12.05
CA VAL A 183 11.78 18.58 -13.22
C VAL A 183 10.67 18.84 -14.24
N GLY A 184 10.84 19.86 -15.05
CA GLY A 184 9.99 20.10 -16.19
C GLY A 184 10.73 20.88 -17.26
N LYS A 185 10.15 20.93 -18.46
CA LYS A 185 10.77 21.62 -19.60
C LYS A 185 9.75 22.38 -20.40
N ALA A 186 10.08 23.64 -20.67
CA ALA A 186 9.35 24.55 -21.54
C ALA A 186 10.16 24.84 -22.82
N HIS A 187 9.46 25.16 -23.89
CA HIS A 187 10.01 25.71 -25.12
C HIS A 187 9.67 27.21 -25.23
N LEU A 188 10.70 28.05 -25.38
CA LEU A 188 10.62 29.52 -25.31
C LEU A 188 9.54 30.20 -26.17
N LYS A 189 9.15 29.58 -27.29
CA LYS A 189 8.18 30.16 -28.25
C LYS A 189 6.89 29.37 -28.40
N HIS A 190 6.86 28.16 -27.87
CA HIS A 190 5.84 27.17 -28.18
C HIS A 190 5.09 26.71 -26.93
N THR A 191 5.60 26.97 -25.73
CA THR A 191 4.86 26.65 -24.52
C THR A 191 3.88 27.75 -24.17
N GLU A 192 2.63 27.35 -24.01
CA GLU A 192 1.57 28.18 -23.46
C GLU A 192 1.11 27.64 -22.10
N GLY A 193 0.40 28.46 -21.33
CA GLY A 193 -0.05 28.06 -19.99
C GLY A 193 -0.96 26.82 -20.00
N GLY A 194 -1.76 26.64 -21.06
CA GLY A 194 -2.63 25.47 -21.23
C GLY A 194 -1.87 24.16 -21.44
N ASP A 195 -0.63 24.20 -21.93
CA ASP A 195 0.18 23.01 -22.20
C ASP A 195 0.64 22.35 -20.90
N PHE A 196 1.09 23.17 -19.94
CA PHE A 196 1.46 22.68 -18.61
C PHE A 196 0.28 22.06 -17.87
N ARG A 197 -0.92 22.63 -17.98
CA ARG A 197 -2.14 21.98 -17.44
C ARG A 197 -2.29 20.55 -17.96
N GLN A 198 -2.19 20.37 -19.27
CA GLN A 198 -2.36 19.07 -19.91
C GLN A 198 -1.23 18.09 -19.53
N ALA A 199 0.02 18.56 -19.49
CA ALA A 199 1.17 17.75 -19.10
C ALA A 199 1.11 17.34 -17.62
N THR A 200 0.75 18.25 -16.72
CA THR A 200 0.60 17.98 -15.28
C THR A 200 -0.45 16.92 -14.99
N TYR A 201 -1.64 17.02 -15.60
CA TYR A 201 -2.70 16.02 -15.38
C TYR A 201 -2.28 14.62 -15.87
N ARG A 202 -1.60 14.56 -17.02
CA ARG A 202 -1.05 13.31 -17.54
C ARG A 202 0.04 12.76 -16.64
N ALA A 203 0.92 13.61 -16.10
CA ALA A 203 1.97 13.18 -15.19
C ALA A 203 1.40 12.53 -13.91
N VAL A 204 0.39 13.15 -13.29
CA VAL A 204 -0.30 12.55 -12.13
C VAL A 204 -0.92 11.21 -12.52
N ARG A 205 -1.68 11.20 -13.62
CA ARG A 205 -2.42 10.01 -14.04
C ARG A 205 -1.50 8.85 -14.43
N GLN A 206 -0.44 9.13 -15.17
CA GLN A 206 0.58 8.17 -15.58
C GLN A 206 1.34 7.62 -14.36
N GLY A 207 1.64 8.48 -13.37
CA GLY A 207 2.20 8.06 -12.10
C GLY A 207 1.28 7.10 -11.35
N LEU A 208 -0.02 7.42 -11.26
CA LEU A 208 -1.02 6.54 -10.63
C LEU A 208 -1.14 5.18 -11.34
N MET A 209 -1.05 5.13 -12.68
CA MET A 209 -1.04 3.87 -13.42
C MET A 209 0.18 2.99 -13.13
N GLN A 210 1.29 3.58 -12.69
CA GLN A 210 2.51 2.85 -12.30
C GLN A 210 2.60 2.57 -10.79
N ALA A 211 1.82 3.28 -9.99
CA ALA A 211 1.76 3.07 -8.56
C ALA A 211 0.98 1.81 -8.21
N LYS A 212 1.27 1.26 -7.04
CA LYS A 212 0.41 0.33 -6.34
C LYS A 212 -0.69 1.15 -5.64
N SER A 213 -1.78 1.41 -6.37
CA SER A 213 -2.93 2.12 -5.85
C SER A 213 -3.70 1.28 -4.82
N VAL A 214 -4.20 1.94 -3.79
CA VAL A 214 -4.99 1.36 -2.71
C VAL A 214 -6.34 2.06 -2.66
N LEU A 215 -7.41 1.26 -2.67
CA LEU A 215 -8.77 1.76 -2.49
C LEU A 215 -9.02 2.00 -1.01
N LEU A 216 -9.55 3.16 -0.68
CA LEU A 216 -9.93 3.56 0.66
C LEU A 216 -11.44 3.66 0.76
N GLU A 217 -11.99 3.12 1.84
CA GLU A 217 -13.40 3.23 2.17
C GLU A 217 -13.58 3.93 3.53
N PRO A 218 -14.74 4.54 3.78
CA PRO A 218 -15.04 5.13 5.08
C PRO A 218 -15.34 4.07 6.12
N TRP A 219 -14.76 4.24 7.30
CA TRP A 219 -14.98 3.40 8.47
C TRP A 219 -15.70 4.18 9.57
N TYR A 220 -16.64 3.52 10.23
CA TYR A 220 -17.29 4.04 11.43
C TYR A 220 -16.66 3.46 12.68
N GLU A 221 -16.47 4.31 13.69
CA GLU A 221 -16.39 3.86 15.07
C GLU A 221 -17.81 3.59 15.56
N PHE A 222 -18.04 2.37 16.03
CA PHE A 222 -19.34 1.96 16.55
C PHE A 222 -19.29 1.75 18.06
N CYS A 223 -20.41 2.02 18.72
CA CYS A 223 -20.66 1.64 20.10
C CYS A 223 -22.05 0.99 20.18
N LEU A 224 -22.08 -0.31 20.46
CA LEU A 224 -23.31 -1.08 20.65
C LEU A 224 -23.54 -1.30 22.14
N THR A 225 -24.73 -1.00 22.63
CA THR A 225 -25.19 -1.38 23.97
C THR A 225 -26.32 -2.38 23.83
N MET A 226 -26.22 -3.55 24.46
CA MET A 226 -27.23 -4.62 24.33
C MET A 226 -27.26 -5.52 25.57
N PRO A 227 -28.30 -6.37 25.74
CA PRO A 227 -28.29 -7.39 26.78
C PRO A 227 -27.10 -8.34 26.64
N THR A 228 -26.46 -8.71 27.75
CA THR A 228 -25.23 -9.54 27.76
C THR A 228 -25.40 -10.89 27.05
N GLU A 229 -26.62 -11.45 27.04
CA GLU A 229 -26.94 -12.70 26.36
C GLU A 229 -26.80 -12.62 24.83
N GLN A 230 -26.95 -11.43 24.25
CA GLN A 230 -26.95 -11.21 22.80
C GLN A 230 -25.57 -10.80 22.25
N ILE A 231 -24.56 -10.71 23.11
CA ILE A 231 -23.22 -10.22 22.74
C ILE A 231 -22.52 -11.12 21.71
N GLY A 232 -22.69 -12.44 21.82
CA GLY A 232 -22.05 -13.40 20.92
C GLY A 232 -22.53 -13.26 19.47
N ARG A 233 -23.81 -12.95 19.30
CA ARG A 233 -24.39 -12.65 17.98
C ARG A 233 -23.80 -11.37 17.41
N ALA A 234 -23.77 -10.30 18.21
CA ALA A 234 -23.19 -9.03 17.74
C ALA A 234 -21.73 -9.16 17.32
N ILE A 235 -20.93 -9.93 18.05
CA ILE A 235 -19.53 -10.21 17.67
C ILE A 235 -19.45 -10.93 16.32
N THR A 236 -20.35 -11.89 16.09
CA THR A 236 -20.38 -12.65 14.84
C THR A 236 -20.78 -11.76 13.66
N ASP A 237 -21.79 -10.92 13.85
CA ASP A 237 -22.27 -9.98 12.83
C ASP A 237 -21.19 -8.93 12.49
N ILE A 238 -20.53 -8.32 13.49
CA ILE A 238 -19.43 -7.37 13.25
C ILE A 238 -18.27 -8.03 12.48
N ARG A 239 -17.89 -9.27 12.83
CA ARG A 239 -16.83 -9.99 12.09
C ARG A 239 -17.24 -10.30 10.66
N ALA A 240 -18.49 -10.69 10.44
CA ALA A 240 -19.01 -10.96 9.10
C ALA A 240 -18.99 -9.71 8.21
N MET A 241 -19.17 -8.54 8.83
CA MET A 241 -19.06 -7.22 8.18
C MET A 241 -17.62 -6.72 8.01
N GLY A 242 -16.60 -7.52 8.35
CA GLY A 242 -15.19 -7.12 8.25
C GLY A 242 -14.75 -6.10 9.31
N GLY A 243 -15.52 -5.93 10.38
CA GLY A 243 -15.21 -5.00 11.46
C GLY A 243 -14.21 -5.54 12.49
N GLU A 244 -13.50 -4.62 13.12
CA GLU A 244 -12.60 -4.83 14.23
C GLU A 244 -13.28 -4.35 15.53
N PHE A 245 -12.97 -4.97 16.67
CA PHE A 245 -13.61 -4.60 17.93
C PHE A 245 -12.73 -4.90 19.14
N ASP A 246 -12.96 -4.13 20.20
CA ASP A 246 -12.31 -4.27 21.48
C ASP A 246 -12.98 -5.35 22.35
N ALA A 247 -12.30 -5.72 23.44
CA ALA A 247 -12.88 -6.59 24.43
C ALA A 247 -14.22 -6.00 24.96
N PRO A 248 -15.32 -6.78 24.98
CA PRO A 248 -16.59 -6.24 25.40
C PRO A 248 -16.61 -5.85 26.88
N GLU A 249 -17.21 -4.71 27.18
CA GLU A 249 -17.35 -4.19 28.54
C GLU A 249 -18.72 -4.58 29.11
N ALA A 250 -18.75 -5.50 30.08
CA ALA A 250 -19.98 -5.91 30.75
C ALA A 250 -20.33 -4.95 31.90
N ALA A 251 -21.53 -4.38 31.86
CA ALA A 251 -22.08 -3.50 32.88
C ALA A 251 -23.41 -4.07 33.42
N GLY A 252 -23.33 -5.15 34.21
CA GLY A 252 -24.50 -5.83 34.77
C GLY A 252 -25.32 -6.56 33.72
N ALA A 253 -26.59 -6.17 33.54
CA ALA A 253 -27.50 -6.79 32.58
C ALA A 253 -27.25 -6.35 31.11
N LEU A 254 -26.51 -5.26 30.93
CA LEU A 254 -26.14 -4.72 29.62
C LEU A 254 -24.64 -4.87 29.40
N SER A 255 -24.25 -5.07 28.14
CA SER A 255 -22.87 -5.10 27.69
C SER A 255 -22.68 -4.09 26.57
N THR A 256 -21.48 -3.53 26.51
CA THR A 256 -21.06 -2.57 25.49
C THR A 256 -19.98 -3.18 24.61
N LEU A 257 -20.14 -3.09 23.29
CA LEU A 257 -19.17 -3.50 22.29
C LEU A 257 -18.75 -2.27 21.49
N LYS A 258 -17.45 -1.98 21.44
CA LYS A 258 -16.88 -0.88 20.68
C LYS A 258 -15.91 -1.40 19.63
N GLY A 259 -15.76 -0.67 18.54
CA GLY A 259 -14.87 -1.08 17.46
C GLY A 259 -15.00 -0.22 16.22
N LEU A 260 -14.36 -0.69 15.15
CA LEU A 260 -14.38 -0.08 13.84
C LEU A 260 -15.06 -1.01 12.84
N VAL A 261 -15.82 -0.45 11.90
CA VAL A 261 -16.53 -1.25 10.90
C VAL A 261 -16.65 -0.48 9.59
N PRO A 262 -16.53 -1.16 8.43
CA PRO A 262 -16.80 -0.55 7.13
C PRO A 262 -18.20 0.06 7.09
N ALA A 263 -18.28 1.32 6.64
CA ALA A 263 -19.57 1.97 6.45
C ALA A 263 -20.42 1.30 5.35
N SER A 264 -19.82 0.45 4.53
CA SER A 264 -20.50 -0.35 3.51
C SER A 264 -21.49 -1.34 4.09
N GLU A 265 -21.11 -1.97 5.20
CA GLU A 265 -21.80 -3.15 5.73
C GLU A 265 -22.76 -2.80 6.87
N ILE A 266 -22.43 -1.83 7.74
CA ILE A 266 -23.20 -1.59 8.98
C ILE A 266 -24.53 -0.83 8.79
N LYS A 267 -24.89 -0.50 7.55
CA LYS A 267 -25.96 0.47 7.19
C LYS A 267 -27.30 0.19 7.85
N ASP A 268 -27.80 -1.04 7.76
CA ASP A 268 -29.11 -1.46 8.27
C ASP A 268 -29.00 -2.26 9.58
N TYR A 269 -27.82 -2.23 10.19
CA TYR A 269 -27.56 -3.03 11.37
C TYR A 269 -28.31 -2.54 12.61
N ALA A 270 -28.72 -1.27 12.65
CA ALA A 270 -29.57 -0.71 13.71
C ALA A 270 -30.87 -1.52 13.86
N ASP A 271 -31.54 -1.81 12.74
CA ASP A 271 -32.81 -2.52 12.70
C ASP A 271 -32.62 -4.00 13.06
N THR A 272 -31.53 -4.60 12.56
CA THR A 272 -31.15 -5.98 12.88
C THR A 272 -30.87 -6.15 14.37
N LEU A 273 -30.09 -5.23 14.95
CA LEU A 273 -29.80 -5.15 16.37
C LEU A 273 -31.09 -5.04 17.19
N ALA A 274 -31.97 -4.11 16.83
CA ALA A 274 -33.25 -3.93 17.52
C ALA A 274 -34.11 -5.21 17.45
N ALA A 275 -34.13 -5.91 16.30
CA ALA A 275 -34.93 -7.11 16.12
C ALA A 275 -34.51 -8.26 17.05
N TYR A 276 -33.21 -8.57 17.15
CA TYR A 276 -32.76 -9.69 18.00
C TYR A 276 -32.58 -9.31 19.48
N THR A 277 -32.51 -8.02 19.80
CA THR A 277 -32.47 -7.53 21.20
C THR A 277 -33.84 -7.14 21.75
N GLN A 278 -34.92 -7.37 21.00
CA GLN A 278 -36.29 -6.96 21.37
C GLN A 278 -36.40 -5.45 21.66
N GLY A 279 -35.64 -4.63 20.94
CA GLY A 279 -35.61 -3.17 21.07
C GLY A 279 -34.77 -2.63 22.23
N LEU A 280 -34.09 -3.49 22.99
CA LEU A 280 -33.20 -3.07 24.09
C LEU A 280 -31.83 -2.62 23.59
N GLY A 281 -31.44 -3.04 22.39
CA GLY A 281 -30.19 -2.68 21.74
C GLY A 281 -30.15 -1.23 21.30
N ARG A 282 -29.02 -0.56 21.53
CA ARG A 282 -28.72 0.77 21.03
C ARG A 282 -27.41 0.75 20.25
N MET A 283 -27.36 1.50 19.16
CA MET A 283 -26.17 1.67 18.34
C MET A 283 -25.87 3.15 18.20
N GLN A 284 -24.60 3.50 18.35
CA GLN A 284 -24.06 4.81 18.03
C GLN A 284 -22.94 4.61 17.00
N LEU A 285 -22.91 5.49 16.00
CA LEU A 285 -21.90 5.50 14.95
C LEU A 285 -21.28 6.89 14.88
N THR A 286 -19.95 6.94 14.81
CA THR A 286 -19.17 8.15 14.60
C THR A 286 -18.20 7.89 13.45
N LEU A 287 -17.98 8.87 12.57
CA LEU A 287 -16.99 8.72 11.50
C LEU A 287 -15.59 8.61 12.13
N HIS A 288 -14.88 7.51 11.84
CA HIS A 288 -13.49 7.34 12.24
C HIS A 288 -12.55 7.96 11.19
N GLY A 289 -12.82 7.70 9.91
CA GLY A 289 -12.02 8.19 8.79
C GLY A 289 -12.01 7.20 7.63
N TYR A 290 -11.03 7.36 6.74
CA TYR A 290 -10.82 6.44 5.62
C TYR A 290 -9.75 5.41 5.96
N ALA A 291 -10.00 4.15 5.61
CA ALA A 291 -9.03 3.07 5.77
C ALA A 291 -9.06 2.16 4.53
N PRO A 292 -8.05 1.28 4.35
CA PRO A 292 -8.02 0.35 3.23
C PRO A 292 -9.32 -0.44 3.10
N CYS A 293 -9.81 -0.56 1.87
CA CYS A 293 -11.08 -1.22 1.59
C CYS A 293 -10.97 -2.74 1.83
N HIS A 294 -11.87 -3.26 2.66
CA HIS A 294 -11.90 -4.66 3.08
C HIS A 294 -12.14 -5.63 1.91
N ASN A 295 -12.84 -5.19 0.86
CA ASN A 295 -13.22 -6.00 -0.30
C ASN A 295 -12.87 -5.33 -1.64
N THR A 296 -11.64 -4.79 -1.74
CA THR A 296 -11.15 -4.02 -2.90
C THR A 296 -11.49 -4.64 -4.27
N ASP A 297 -11.16 -5.92 -4.50
CA ASP A 297 -11.35 -6.57 -5.81
C ASP A 297 -12.82 -6.63 -6.24
N ALA A 298 -13.73 -6.87 -5.29
CA ALA A 298 -15.17 -6.94 -5.57
C ALA A 298 -15.71 -5.57 -5.96
N VAL A 299 -15.33 -4.52 -5.24
CA VAL A 299 -15.75 -3.13 -5.50
C VAL A 299 -15.22 -2.65 -6.86
N VAL A 300 -13.95 -2.93 -7.17
CA VAL A 300 -13.35 -2.57 -8.46
C VAL A 300 -14.07 -3.28 -9.62
N ALA A 301 -14.39 -4.56 -9.46
CA ALA A 301 -15.13 -5.32 -10.47
C ALA A 301 -16.58 -4.84 -10.65
N GLU A 302 -17.26 -4.46 -9.56
CA GLU A 302 -18.63 -3.93 -9.61
C GLU A 302 -18.70 -2.57 -10.30
N ILE A 303 -17.78 -1.66 -9.97
CA ILE A 303 -17.74 -0.32 -10.57
C ILE A 303 -17.27 -0.39 -12.03
N GLY A 304 -16.32 -1.27 -12.34
CA GLY A 304 -15.84 -1.51 -13.70
C GLY A 304 -15.25 -0.27 -14.36
N TYR A 305 -14.59 0.60 -13.59
CA TYR A 305 -13.97 1.81 -14.11
C TYR A 305 -12.75 1.47 -14.96
N ASP A 306 -12.75 1.96 -16.21
CA ASP A 306 -11.60 1.83 -17.10
C ASP A 306 -10.84 3.17 -17.18
N PRO A 307 -9.64 3.26 -16.59
CA PRO A 307 -8.86 4.49 -16.60
C PRO A 307 -8.34 4.89 -18.00
N GLU A 308 -8.24 3.95 -18.95
CA GLU A 308 -7.83 4.25 -20.34
C GLU A 308 -8.98 4.75 -21.21
N ALA A 309 -10.23 4.43 -20.84
CA ALA A 309 -11.43 4.89 -21.53
C ALA A 309 -11.96 6.25 -21.04
N ASP A 310 -11.31 6.90 -20.07
CA ASP A 310 -11.67 8.24 -19.56
C ASP A 310 -10.93 9.35 -20.35
N PRO A 311 -11.55 9.97 -21.38
CA PRO A 311 -10.89 11.00 -22.18
C PRO A 311 -10.61 12.28 -21.40
N ALA A 312 -11.35 12.56 -20.32
CA ALA A 312 -11.15 13.74 -19.48
C ALA A 312 -9.95 13.57 -18.53
N ASN A 313 -9.51 12.33 -18.29
CA ASN A 313 -8.41 11.96 -17.39
C ASN A 313 -7.51 10.91 -18.03
N THR A 314 -7.12 11.13 -19.29
CA THR A 314 -6.29 10.17 -20.02
C THR A 314 -4.88 10.05 -19.40
N PRO A 315 -4.36 8.81 -19.23
CA PRO A 315 -2.98 8.59 -18.78
C PRO A 315 -1.96 8.75 -19.91
N ASP A 316 -2.41 8.86 -21.17
CA ASP A 316 -1.55 8.84 -22.34
C ASP A 316 -0.98 10.23 -22.66
N SER A 317 0.26 10.26 -23.13
CA SER A 317 0.98 11.50 -23.48
C SER A 317 0.95 11.77 -24.98
N VAL A 318 1.02 13.04 -25.37
CA VAL A 318 0.95 13.47 -26.78
C VAL A 318 2.32 13.96 -27.21
N PHE A 319 2.91 13.33 -28.23
CA PHE A 319 4.22 13.67 -28.78
C PHE A 319 4.08 14.14 -30.23
N CYS A 320 5.05 14.90 -30.74
CA CYS A 320 5.06 15.31 -32.15
C CYS A 320 6.08 14.50 -32.96
N ALA A 321 5.66 13.89 -34.07
CA ALA A 321 6.56 13.33 -35.07
C ALA A 321 6.14 13.83 -36.46
N HIS A 322 7.11 14.29 -37.26
CA HIS A 322 6.89 14.77 -38.63
C HIS A 322 5.82 15.86 -38.76
N GLY A 323 5.61 16.68 -37.72
CA GLY A 323 4.64 17.78 -37.74
C GLY A 323 3.19 17.35 -37.47
N ALA A 324 2.96 16.13 -36.98
CA ALA A 324 1.66 15.68 -36.48
C ALA A 324 1.81 15.13 -35.04
N GLY A 325 0.89 15.54 -34.16
CA GLY A 325 0.77 14.97 -32.82
C GLY A 325 0.28 13.52 -32.88
N PHE A 326 0.94 12.62 -32.15
CA PHE A 326 0.53 11.24 -31.94
C PHE A 326 0.51 10.90 -30.45
N THR A 327 -0.37 9.99 -30.07
CA THR A 327 -0.54 9.58 -28.67
C THR A 327 0.36 8.39 -28.35
N VAL A 328 1.15 8.50 -27.28
CA VAL A 328 1.96 7.42 -26.71
C VAL A 328 1.28 6.89 -25.46
N LYS A 329 1.13 5.57 -25.41
CA LYS A 329 0.51 4.86 -24.30
C LYS A 329 1.31 5.03 -23.01
N TRP A 330 0.62 5.22 -21.89
CA TRP A 330 1.19 5.51 -20.56
C TRP A 330 2.36 4.61 -20.13
N ASN A 331 2.35 3.34 -20.54
CA ASN A 331 3.37 2.33 -20.23
C ASN A 331 4.66 2.50 -21.05
N GLN A 332 4.60 3.20 -22.18
CA GLN A 332 5.73 3.46 -23.08
C GLN A 332 6.25 4.90 -22.96
N VAL A 333 5.52 5.79 -22.27
CA VAL A 333 5.86 7.22 -22.16
C VAL A 333 7.31 7.43 -21.74
N LYS A 334 7.80 6.67 -20.76
CA LYS A 334 9.18 6.79 -20.24
C LYS A 334 10.27 6.60 -21.29
N ASP A 335 10.03 5.80 -22.33
CA ASP A 335 11.00 5.54 -23.40
C ASP A 335 11.11 6.70 -24.41
N TYR A 336 10.11 7.58 -24.44
CA TYR A 336 10.02 8.70 -25.38
C TYR A 336 10.35 10.06 -24.75
N MET A 337 10.57 10.11 -23.44
CA MET A 337 10.85 11.35 -22.72
C MET A 337 12.21 11.95 -23.07
N HIS A 338 12.29 13.27 -23.02
CA HIS A 338 13.53 13.99 -23.31
C HIS A 338 14.33 14.32 -22.04
N LEU A 339 13.71 14.26 -20.86
CA LEU A 339 14.36 14.47 -19.57
C LEU A 339 14.74 13.14 -18.90
N GLU A 340 15.93 13.12 -18.29
CA GLU A 340 16.34 12.01 -17.42
C GLU A 340 15.47 12.00 -16.15
N SER A 341 15.09 10.80 -15.69
CA SER A 341 14.33 10.59 -14.45
C SER A 341 14.96 11.35 -13.28
N GLY A 342 14.14 12.12 -12.56
CA GLY A 342 14.59 12.82 -11.35
C GLY A 342 14.86 11.87 -10.18
N LEU A 343 14.31 10.65 -10.26
CA LEU A 343 14.65 9.54 -9.37
C LEU A 343 15.99 8.96 -9.81
N LYS A 344 17.08 9.44 -9.21
CA LYS A 344 18.37 8.75 -9.32
C LYS A 344 18.18 7.31 -8.80
N GLU A 345 18.16 6.34 -9.70
CA GLU A 345 18.29 4.93 -9.33
C GLU A 345 19.51 4.84 -8.41
N LYS A 346 19.34 4.31 -7.20
CA LYS A 346 20.47 3.77 -6.45
C LYS A 346 20.98 2.57 -7.22
N LYS A 347 21.74 2.81 -8.29
CA LYS A 347 22.57 1.79 -8.90
C LYS A 347 23.42 1.22 -7.77
N ALA A 348 23.27 -0.07 -7.50
CA ALA A 348 24.22 -0.78 -6.65
C ALA A 348 25.62 -0.38 -7.14
N PRO A 349 26.57 -0.05 -6.24
CA PRO A 349 27.86 0.47 -6.65
C PRO A 349 28.46 -0.51 -7.66
N GLN A 350 28.57 -0.06 -8.91
CA GLN A 350 29.30 -0.83 -9.90
C GLN A 350 30.74 -0.84 -9.42
N ILE A 351 31.20 -2.01 -8.97
CA ILE A 351 32.62 -2.24 -8.72
C ILE A 351 33.27 -2.16 -10.10
N ILE A 352 33.73 -0.96 -10.48
CA ILE A 352 34.58 -0.78 -11.63
C ILE A 352 35.96 -1.31 -11.21
N THR A 353 36.21 -2.60 -11.42
CA THR A 353 37.59 -3.11 -11.44
C THR A 353 38.25 -2.61 -12.71
N ARG A 354 38.72 -1.36 -12.67
CA ARG A 354 39.69 -0.87 -13.64
C ARG A 354 41.00 -1.58 -13.35
N ASN A 355 41.26 -2.67 -14.06
CA ASN A 355 42.60 -3.24 -14.18
C ASN A 355 43.46 -2.25 -14.98
N VAL A 356 43.99 -1.23 -14.30
CA VAL A 356 45.10 -0.46 -14.82
C VAL A 356 46.37 -1.19 -14.34
N ARG A 357 46.92 -2.03 -15.20
CA ARG A 357 48.31 -2.50 -15.02
C ARG A 357 49.23 -1.42 -15.56
N LEU A 358 49.69 -0.54 -14.69
CA LEU A 358 50.88 0.27 -14.91
C LEU A 358 51.93 -0.28 -13.95
N ASP A 359 53.13 -0.58 -14.46
CA ASP A 359 54.21 -1.15 -13.65
C ASP A 359 54.72 -0.08 -12.66
N ASP A 360 54.51 -0.34 -11.36
CA ASP A 360 54.81 0.57 -10.24
C ASP A 360 56.26 1.10 -10.23
N LYS A 361 57.19 0.38 -10.86
CA LYS A 361 58.62 0.78 -10.94
C LYS A 361 58.90 1.97 -11.85
N GLU A 362 58.12 2.17 -12.91
CA GLU A 362 58.33 3.32 -13.81
C GLU A 362 57.80 4.62 -13.19
N LEU A 363 56.69 4.53 -12.43
CA LEU A 363 56.13 5.68 -11.72
C LEU A 363 57.04 6.15 -10.57
N GLU A 364 57.63 5.23 -9.82
CA GLU A 364 58.55 5.56 -8.73
C GLU A 364 59.82 6.27 -9.25
N GLN A 365 60.37 5.82 -10.39
CA GLN A 365 61.53 6.47 -11.03
C GLN A 365 61.22 7.86 -11.59
N ILE A 366 60.00 8.08 -12.11
CA ILE A 366 59.56 9.39 -12.58
C ILE A 366 59.35 10.34 -11.38
N MET A 367 58.76 9.86 -10.28
CA MET A 367 58.51 10.67 -9.09
C MET A 367 59.78 11.08 -8.34
N GLU A 368 60.77 10.18 -8.20
CA GLU A 368 62.05 10.52 -7.56
C GLU A 368 62.85 11.54 -8.38
N ARG A 369 62.77 11.47 -9.72
CA ARG A 369 63.49 12.36 -10.63
C ARG A 369 62.92 13.79 -10.68
N GLU A 370 61.61 13.94 -10.58
CA GLU A 370 60.94 15.26 -10.63
C GLU A 370 60.77 15.92 -9.26
N PHE A 371 60.54 15.15 -8.19
CA PHE A 371 60.07 15.71 -6.91
C PHE A 371 60.94 15.41 -5.68
N GLY A 372 62.05 14.66 -5.83
CA GLY A 372 62.98 14.34 -4.75
C GLY A 372 62.44 13.29 -3.75
N PRO A 373 63.24 12.89 -2.73
CA PRO A 373 62.94 11.74 -1.88
C PRO A 373 61.74 11.99 -0.94
N ILE A 374 60.77 11.08 -1.01
CA ILE A 374 59.48 11.14 -0.30
C ILE A 374 59.70 11.02 1.22
N ARG A 375 59.45 12.09 1.97
CA ARG A 375 59.40 12.06 3.45
C ARG A 375 57.97 11.79 3.93
N ARG A 376 57.78 10.68 4.64
CA ARG A 376 56.49 10.32 5.27
C ARG A 376 56.50 10.74 6.75
N PRO A 377 55.55 11.57 7.22
CA PRO A 377 55.46 11.89 8.65
C PRO A 377 54.92 10.70 9.44
N VAL A 378 55.55 10.40 10.57
CA VAL A 378 55.08 9.40 11.54
C VAL A 378 54.18 10.11 12.55
N TYR A 379 52.88 9.83 12.52
CA TYR A 379 51.93 10.33 13.52
C TYR A 379 51.97 9.44 14.76
N GLY A 380 52.27 10.03 15.92
CA GLY A 380 52.15 9.37 17.22
C GLY A 380 50.69 9.26 17.66
N VAL A 381 50.32 8.12 18.24
CA VAL A 381 48.95 7.78 18.64
C VAL A 381 48.53 8.60 19.87
N SER A 382 47.39 9.29 19.77
CA SER A 382 46.73 9.99 20.87
C SER A 382 45.94 9.00 21.74
N ASN A 383 46.23 8.94 23.04
CA ASN A 383 45.40 8.26 24.04
C ASN A 383 44.12 9.06 24.29
N ARG A 384 43.04 8.74 23.58
CA ARG A 384 41.66 9.04 24.02
C ARG A 384 41.02 7.74 24.53
N PRO A 385 40.25 7.76 25.63
CA PRO A 385 39.52 6.58 26.08
C PRO A 385 38.53 6.16 24.99
N ALA A 386 38.55 4.86 24.67
CA ALA A 386 37.71 4.27 23.63
C ALA A 386 36.23 4.50 23.96
N ALA A 387 35.52 5.17 23.07
CA ALA A 387 34.07 5.02 23.00
C ALA A 387 33.77 3.57 22.63
N ASP A 388 32.75 2.98 23.26
CA ASP A 388 32.38 1.59 23.07
C ASP A 388 32.38 1.20 21.58
N ASP A 389 33.16 0.18 21.25
CA ASP A 389 33.25 -0.38 19.90
C ASP A 389 31.85 -0.78 19.43
N VAL A 390 31.26 0.01 18.52
CA VAL A 390 30.12 -0.46 17.73
C VAL A 390 30.67 -1.51 16.78
N ALA A 391 30.68 -2.76 17.25
CA ALA A 391 31.00 -3.92 16.43
C ALA A 391 30.00 -3.98 15.26
N ILE A 392 30.46 -3.60 14.06
CA ILE A 392 29.76 -3.90 12.82
C ILE A 392 29.69 -5.43 12.74
N ARG A 393 28.53 -6.00 13.11
CA ARG A 393 28.32 -7.45 13.10
C ARG A 393 28.51 -7.97 11.68
N THR A 394 29.45 -8.88 11.50
CA THR A 394 29.61 -9.66 10.27
C THR A 394 28.27 -10.32 9.91
N PRO A 395 27.81 -10.31 8.65
CA PRO A 395 26.53 -10.90 8.28
C PRO A 395 26.50 -12.38 8.68
N ARG A 396 25.57 -12.73 9.59
CA ARG A 396 25.39 -14.10 10.06
C ARG A 396 25.00 -15.00 8.88
N GLN A 397 25.69 -16.12 8.70
CA GLN A 397 25.37 -17.07 7.64
C GLN A 397 23.95 -17.65 7.84
N LYS A 398 23.17 -17.78 6.74
CA LYS A 398 21.78 -18.25 6.79
C LYS A 398 21.72 -19.75 7.08
N TYR A 399 20.95 -20.13 8.09
CA TYR A 399 20.75 -21.52 8.51
C TYR A 399 19.26 -21.85 8.52
N ILE A 400 18.86 -23.00 7.98
CA ILE A 400 17.44 -23.41 7.89
C ILE A 400 17.28 -24.78 8.53
N ILE A 401 16.30 -24.92 9.42
CA ILE A 401 15.91 -26.18 10.05
C ILE A 401 14.50 -26.52 9.58
N VAL A 402 14.31 -27.73 9.08
CA VAL A 402 13.05 -28.18 8.47
C VAL A 402 12.52 -29.40 9.21
N ASP A 403 11.26 -29.36 9.61
CA ASP A 403 10.54 -30.56 10.06
C ASP A 403 10.06 -31.38 8.85
N GLY A 404 10.72 -32.50 8.62
CA GLY A 404 10.59 -33.28 7.40
C GLY A 404 9.21 -33.89 7.17
N TYR A 405 8.53 -34.39 8.21
CA TYR A 405 7.20 -34.97 8.02
C TYR A 405 6.13 -33.92 7.83
N ASN A 406 6.22 -32.82 8.58
CA ASN A 406 5.32 -31.69 8.42
C ASN A 406 5.41 -31.12 6.99
N VAL A 407 6.60 -31.05 6.41
CA VAL A 407 6.76 -30.66 5.01
C VAL A 407 6.21 -31.70 4.03
N ILE A 408 6.50 -32.99 4.23
CA ILE A 408 6.01 -34.06 3.34
C ILE A 408 4.48 -34.09 3.28
N PHE A 409 3.79 -33.94 4.41
CA PHE A 409 2.33 -33.99 4.44
C PHE A 409 1.66 -32.68 3.99
N ALA A 410 2.38 -31.56 4.03
CA ALA A 410 1.86 -30.26 3.58
C ALA A 410 2.02 -30.02 2.08
N TRP A 411 3.06 -30.58 1.44
CA TRP A 411 3.28 -30.42 -0.01
C TRP A 411 2.47 -31.49 -0.74
N GLU A 412 1.45 -31.08 -1.50
CA GLU A 412 0.45 -31.99 -2.08
C GLU A 412 1.04 -33.14 -2.90
N ASP A 413 2.12 -32.87 -3.63
CA ASP A 413 2.82 -33.84 -4.46
C ASP A 413 3.64 -34.85 -3.63
N LEU A 414 4.31 -34.40 -2.58
CA LEU A 414 5.01 -35.28 -1.64
C LEU A 414 4.01 -36.08 -0.77
N ALA A 415 2.89 -35.47 -0.41
CA ALA A 415 1.83 -36.11 0.38
C ALA A 415 1.14 -37.22 -0.41
N ALA A 416 0.92 -37.01 -1.71
CA ALA A 416 0.43 -38.04 -2.62
C ALA A 416 1.41 -39.22 -2.70
N GLN A 417 2.69 -38.95 -2.89
CA GLN A 417 3.73 -39.99 -2.99
C GLN A 417 3.96 -40.73 -1.66
N ALA A 418 3.83 -40.04 -0.52
CA ALA A 418 3.99 -40.63 0.81
C ALA A 418 2.92 -41.67 1.16
N LYS A 419 1.75 -41.64 0.50
CA LYS A 419 0.70 -42.67 0.65
C LYS A 419 1.15 -44.02 0.10
N ASP A 420 1.96 -44.02 -0.96
CA ASP A 420 2.45 -45.22 -1.63
C ASP A 420 3.81 -45.65 -1.09
N ASP A 421 4.77 -44.71 -1.01
CA ASP A 421 6.14 -44.96 -0.53
C ASP A 421 6.68 -43.74 0.23
N LEU A 422 6.63 -43.84 1.57
CA LEU A 422 7.12 -42.82 2.48
C LEU A 422 8.64 -42.60 2.35
N ASP A 423 9.42 -43.64 2.06
CA ASP A 423 10.87 -43.52 1.92
C ASP A 423 11.23 -42.82 0.60
N ALA A 424 10.47 -43.07 -0.47
CA ALA A 424 10.60 -42.32 -1.71
C ALA A 424 10.26 -40.83 -1.53
N ALA A 425 9.21 -40.50 -0.77
CA ALA A 425 8.86 -39.12 -0.45
C ALA A 425 9.95 -38.41 0.37
N ARG A 426 10.57 -39.10 1.35
CA ARG A 426 11.73 -38.56 2.10
C ARG A 426 12.91 -38.23 1.19
N ARG A 427 13.26 -39.14 0.27
CA ARG A 427 14.36 -38.92 -0.68
C ARG A 427 14.08 -37.72 -1.58
N GLN A 428 12.88 -37.64 -2.13
CA GLN A 428 12.48 -36.53 -3.00
C GLN A 428 12.48 -35.18 -2.27
N LEU A 429 12.05 -35.13 -1.00
CA LEU A 429 12.18 -33.94 -0.18
C LEU A 429 13.66 -33.54 -0.03
N CYS A 430 14.53 -34.49 0.33
CA CYS A 430 15.94 -34.23 0.54
C CYS A 430 16.63 -33.74 -0.74
N ASP A 431 16.29 -34.26 -1.91
CA ASP A 431 16.82 -33.81 -3.20
C ASP A 431 16.42 -32.35 -3.52
N ARG A 432 15.16 -31.98 -3.26
CA ARG A 432 14.68 -30.61 -3.46
C ARG A 432 15.38 -29.62 -2.54
N LEU A 433 15.46 -29.96 -1.26
CA LEU A 433 16.11 -29.11 -0.26
C LEU A 433 17.63 -29.02 -0.46
N SER A 434 18.26 -30.08 -0.96
CA SER A 434 19.67 -30.08 -1.35
C SER A 434 19.95 -29.10 -2.49
N SER A 435 19.12 -29.13 -3.53
CA SER A 435 19.22 -28.22 -4.67
C SER A 435 19.01 -26.76 -4.23
N TYR A 436 18.00 -26.51 -3.41
CA TYR A 436 17.70 -25.20 -2.85
C TYR A 436 18.84 -24.66 -1.96
N ALA A 437 19.39 -25.48 -1.06
CA ALA A 437 20.50 -25.08 -0.19
C ALA A 437 21.78 -24.76 -0.97
N GLY A 438 22.01 -25.46 -2.09
CA GLY A 438 23.13 -25.22 -2.98
C GLY A 438 23.00 -23.88 -3.70
N PHE A 439 21.81 -23.56 -4.19
CA PHE A 439 21.51 -22.32 -4.90
C PHE A 439 21.57 -21.08 -4.00
N THR A 440 20.93 -21.15 -2.83
CA THR A 440 20.83 -20.02 -1.89
C THR A 440 22.05 -19.86 -0.97
N LYS A 441 23.01 -20.79 -1.03
CA LYS A 441 24.20 -20.86 -0.17
C LYS A 441 23.87 -20.86 1.33
N CYS A 442 22.75 -21.48 1.73
CA CYS A 442 22.38 -21.67 3.14
C CYS A 442 22.80 -23.04 3.67
N ARG A 443 23.01 -23.15 4.99
CA ARG A 443 23.14 -24.45 5.66
C ARG A 443 21.76 -24.97 6.02
N LEU A 444 21.45 -26.23 5.68
CA LEU A 444 20.12 -26.79 5.86
C LEU A 444 20.17 -28.13 6.61
N VAL A 445 19.28 -28.27 7.60
CA VAL A 445 19.07 -29.49 8.38
C VAL A 445 17.61 -29.93 8.26
N VAL A 446 17.38 -31.19 7.91
CA VAL A 446 16.06 -31.82 7.91
C VAL A 446 15.98 -32.78 9.09
N VAL A 447 14.93 -32.65 9.90
CA VAL A 447 14.68 -33.49 11.06
C VAL A 447 13.46 -34.37 10.78
N PHE A 448 13.61 -35.68 10.93
CA PHE A 448 12.52 -36.63 10.86
C PHE A 448 12.29 -37.28 12.23
N ASP A 449 11.03 -37.40 12.62
CA ASP A 449 10.66 -38.12 13.83
C ASP A 449 10.95 -39.64 13.73
N GLY A 450 11.49 -40.20 14.79
CA GLY A 450 11.96 -41.58 14.85
C GLY A 450 10.84 -42.61 15.03
N TYR A 451 9.89 -42.72 14.09
CA TYR A 451 8.68 -43.55 14.30
C TYR A 451 8.76 -45.02 13.86
N LYS A 452 9.90 -45.56 13.36
CA LYS A 452 9.87 -46.90 12.72
C LYS A 452 10.95 -47.94 13.08
N GLN A 453 11.74 -47.79 14.14
CA GLN A 453 12.60 -48.90 14.60
C GLN A 453 12.87 -48.85 16.11
N LYS A 454 12.49 -49.93 16.82
CA LYS A 454 12.84 -50.15 18.23
C LYS A 454 14.36 -50.20 18.39
N GLY A 455 14.93 -49.33 19.22
CA GLY A 455 16.36 -49.33 19.57
C GLY A 455 17.29 -48.48 18.69
N ASN A 456 16.79 -47.46 17.99
CA ASN A 456 17.66 -46.57 17.20
C ASN A 456 18.36 -45.52 18.10
N PRO A 457 19.71 -45.43 18.12
CA PRO A 457 20.46 -44.44 18.93
C PRO A 457 20.35 -42.98 18.41
N GLY A 458 19.61 -42.73 17.34
CA GLY A 458 19.52 -41.46 16.63
C GLY A 458 20.63 -41.37 15.58
N GLU A 459 20.25 -41.25 14.31
CA GLU A 459 21.18 -41.27 13.18
C GLU A 459 21.30 -39.87 12.58
N LYS A 460 22.53 -39.35 12.52
CA LYS A 460 22.87 -38.12 11.79
C LYS A 460 23.58 -38.53 10.50
N SER A 461 22.88 -38.43 9.38
CA SER A 461 23.45 -38.70 8.06
C SER A 461 23.62 -37.40 7.29
N ARG A 462 24.56 -37.40 6.34
CA ARG A 462 24.73 -36.29 5.40
C ARG A 462 24.18 -36.71 4.05
N PHE A 463 23.19 -35.98 3.57
CA PHE A 463 22.59 -36.20 2.24
C PHE A 463 23.04 -35.06 1.34
N HIS A 464 23.97 -35.33 0.41
CA HIS A 464 24.61 -34.30 -0.42
C HIS A 464 25.18 -33.13 0.41
N ASN A 465 24.67 -31.91 0.23
CA ASN A 465 25.07 -30.68 0.92
C ASN A 465 24.18 -30.35 2.15
N ILE A 466 23.22 -31.20 2.51
CA ILE A 466 22.33 -31.00 3.66
C ILE A 466 22.53 -32.10 4.71
N GLN A 467 22.13 -31.81 5.94
CA GLN A 467 22.21 -32.76 7.04
C GLN A 467 20.81 -33.32 7.34
N VAL A 468 20.70 -34.64 7.43
CA VAL A 468 19.44 -35.34 7.74
C VAL A 468 19.59 -35.99 9.10
N VAL A 469 18.66 -35.70 10.00
CA VAL A 469 18.67 -36.20 11.37
C VAL A 469 17.40 -36.98 11.65
N TYR A 470 17.56 -38.20 12.16
CA TYR A 470 16.47 -38.97 12.76
C TYR A 470 16.56 -38.86 14.28
N THR A 471 15.49 -38.42 14.94
CA THR A 471 15.45 -38.29 16.40
C THR A 471 15.56 -39.64 17.10
N LYS A 472 15.98 -39.63 18.37
CA LYS A 472 16.04 -40.82 19.22
C LYS A 472 14.63 -41.32 19.56
N GLU A 473 14.49 -42.60 19.87
CA GLU A 473 13.22 -43.17 20.36
C GLU A 473 12.70 -42.37 21.58
N GLY A 474 11.49 -41.84 21.48
CA GLY A 474 10.86 -41.01 22.53
C GLY A 474 11.22 -39.52 22.52
N GLN A 475 12.07 -39.04 21.61
CA GLN A 475 12.33 -37.62 21.40
C GLN A 475 11.58 -37.10 20.17
N THR A 476 10.69 -36.12 20.37
CA THR A 476 9.94 -35.50 19.27
C THR A 476 10.84 -34.62 18.40
N ALA A 477 10.48 -34.47 17.13
CA ALA A 477 11.15 -33.57 16.20
C ALA A 477 11.18 -32.13 16.74
N ASP A 478 10.07 -31.66 17.32
CA ASP A 478 9.96 -30.31 17.91
C ASP A 478 11.01 -30.07 19.01
N ALA A 479 11.13 -30.98 19.97
CA ALA A 479 12.10 -30.84 21.07
C ALA A 479 13.55 -30.86 20.58
N TYR A 480 13.84 -31.62 19.51
CA TYR A 480 15.16 -31.62 18.88
C TYR A 480 15.44 -30.31 18.12
N ILE A 481 14.45 -29.81 17.38
CA ILE A 481 14.55 -28.56 16.61
C ILE A 481 14.76 -27.38 17.55
N GLU A 482 14.06 -27.30 18.68
CA GLU A 482 14.24 -26.24 19.68
C GLU A 482 15.65 -26.24 20.28
N ALA A 483 16.15 -27.41 20.68
CA ALA A 483 17.51 -27.56 21.20
C ALA A 483 18.57 -27.15 20.17
N LEU A 484 18.40 -27.57 18.91
CA LEU A 484 19.31 -27.24 17.81
C LEU A 484 19.27 -25.74 17.46
N ALA A 485 18.07 -25.15 17.42
CA ALA A 485 17.90 -23.73 17.16
C ALA A 485 18.51 -22.87 18.28
N HIS A 486 18.43 -23.31 19.54
CA HIS A 486 19.06 -22.63 20.68
C HIS A 486 20.60 -22.69 20.61
N GLU A 487 21.17 -23.84 20.25
CA GLU A 487 22.62 -24.03 20.09
C GLU A 487 23.18 -23.13 18.97
N ILE A 488 22.50 -23.10 17.82
CA ILE A 488 22.98 -22.44 16.60
C ILE A 488 22.64 -20.93 16.56
N GLY A 489 21.55 -20.51 17.21
CA GLY A 489 21.00 -19.14 17.16
C GLY A 489 21.94 -18.04 17.70
N ARG A 490 23.03 -18.41 18.37
CA ARG A 490 24.06 -17.45 18.84
C ARG A 490 24.94 -16.93 17.70
N ASP A 491 25.24 -17.76 16.70
CA ASP A 491 26.22 -17.47 15.66
C ASP A 491 25.60 -17.29 14.27
N TYR A 492 24.39 -17.81 14.03
CA TYR A 492 23.73 -17.83 12.72
C TYR A 492 22.37 -17.12 12.74
N ALA A 493 21.89 -16.75 11.55
CA ALA A 493 20.49 -16.34 11.35
C ALA A 493 19.69 -17.60 11.00
N VAL A 494 18.92 -18.11 11.96
CA VAL A 494 18.25 -19.41 11.87
C VAL A 494 16.79 -19.23 11.47
N ARG A 495 16.32 -19.94 10.45
CA ARG A 495 14.90 -20.04 10.10
C ARG A 495 14.38 -21.46 10.33
N VAL A 496 13.27 -21.60 11.06
CA VAL A 496 12.66 -22.90 11.37
C VAL A 496 11.35 -23.06 10.61
N ALA A 497 11.25 -24.09 9.76
CA ALA A 497 10.04 -24.44 9.01
C ALA A 497 9.22 -25.51 9.73
N SER A 498 8.06 -25.14 10.29
CA SER A 498 7.12 -26.05 10.95
C SER A 498 5.67 -25.53 10.88
N SER A 499 4.69 -26.44 10.79
CA SER A 499 3.28 -26.15 10.48
C SER A 499 2.43 -25.73 11.68
N ASP A 500 2.73 -26.20 12.90
CA ASP A 500 1.85 -25.96 14.06
C ASP A 500 2.49 -25.05 15.10
N GLY A 501 1.67 -24.25 15.79
CA GLY A 501 2.08 -23.27 16.81
C GLY A 501 2.69 -23.86 18.09
N LEU A 502 3.33 -25.03 17.98
CA LEU A 502 3.93 -25.80 19.08
C LEU A 502 5.42 -25.52 19.29
N VAL A 503 6.13 -24.98 18.29
CA VAL A 503 7.49 -24.48 18.52
C VAL A 503 7.38 -23.22 19.38
N GLN A 504 7.68 -23.33 20.68
CA GLN A 504 7.63 -22.23 21.63
C GLN A 504 8.85 -21.31 21.40
N LEU A 505 8.77 -20.49 20.34
CA LEU A 505 9.77 -19.48 19.98
C LEU A 505 10.02 -18.46 21.10
N SER A 506 9.11 -18.35 22.07
CA SER A 506 9.23 -17.53 23.28
C SER A 506 10.45 -17.88 24.15
N SER A 507 11.10 -19.03 23.92
CA SER A 507 12.31 -19.46 24.64
C SER A 507 13.63 -19.25 23.88
N LEU A 508 13.58 -18.79 22.62
CA LEU A 508 14.75 -18.75 21.73
C LEU A 508 15.33 -17.32 21.63
N GLY A 509 16.66 -17.22 21.80
CA GLY A 509 17.40 -15.96 21.83
C GLY A 509 17.41 -15.18 20.51
N SER A 510 17.98 -13.97 20.54
CA SER A 510 17.99 -13.03 19.40
C SER A 510 18.69 -13.58 18.14
N GLY A 511 17.91 -14.09 17.19
CA GLY A 511 18.43 -14.57 15.90
C GLY A 511 17.66 -15.73 15.23
N VAL A 512 16.63 -16.29 15.88
CA VAL A 512 15.80 -17.36 15.31
C VAL A 512 14.47 -16.79 14.82
N LEU A 513 14.12 -17.08 13.57
CA LEU A 513 12.85 -16.71 12.94
C LEU A 513 12.06 -17.96 12.57
N ARG A 514 10.74 -17.86 12.64
CA ARG A 514 9.85 -18.90 12.11
C ARG A 514 9.65 -18.67 10.61
N MET A 515 9.48 -19.76 9.89
CA MET A 515 9.04 -19.79 8.50
C MET A 515 7.88 -20.77 8.39
N SER A 516 6.86 -20.44 7.61
CA SER A 516 5.75 -21.37 7.39
C SER A 516 6.17 -22.47 6.38
N VAL A 517 5.52 -23.63 6.42
CA VAL A 517 5.79 -24.70 5.45
C VAL A 517 5.40 -24.30 4.02
N ARG A 518 4.41 -23.41 3.88
CA ARG A 518 3.99 -22.82 2.59
C ARG A 518 5.03 -21.84 2.06
N GLU A 519 5.54 -20.96 2.92
CA GLU A 519 6.62 -20.02 2.57
C GLU A 519 7.89 -20.75 2.13
N LEU A 520 8.27 -21.83 2.82
CA LEU A 520 9.38 -22.69 2.38
C LEU A 520 9.12 -23.32 1.01
N HIS A 521 7.88 -23.74 0.72
CA HIS A 521 7.52 -24.31 -0.59
C HIS A 521 7.71 -23.28 -1.72
N GLU A 522 7.19 -22.07 -1.52
CA GLU A 522 7.28 -20.97 -2.48
C GLU A 522 8.74 -20.57 -2.74
N GLU A 523 9.57 -20.46 -1.70
CA GLU A 523 11.00 -20.18 -1.85
C GLU A 523 11.73 -21.28 -2.64
N VAL A 524 11.41 -22.55 -2.39
CA VAL A 524 12.03 -23.70 -3.07
C VAL A 524 11.63 -23.74 -4.55
N GLU A 525 10.36 -23.53 -4.87
CA GLU A 525 9.89 -23.53 -6.26
C GLU A 525 10.36 -22.29 -7.04
N ALA A 526 10.44 -21.12 -6.40
CA ALA A 526 11.03 -19.92 -7.00
C ALA A 526 12.51 -20.15 -7.36
N ALA A 527 13.30 -20.69 -6.41
CA ALA A 527 14.70 -21.03 -6.65
C ALA A 527 14.84 -22.07 -7.78
N ARG A 528 13.93 -23.05 -7.85
CA ARG A 528 13.91 -24.07 -8.91
C ARG A 528 13.58 -23.47 -10.28
N ALA A 529 12.63 -22.55 -10.36
CA ALA A 529 12.30 -21.82 -11.59
C ALA A 529 13.49 -20.98 -12.06
N GLU A 530 14.21 -20.34 -11.15
CA GLU A 530 15.39 -19.53 -11.45
C GLU A 530 16.59 -20.39 -11.91
N MET A 531 16.85 -21.51 -11.22
CA MET A 531 17.83 -22.52 -11.66
C MET A 531 17.54 -23.00 -13.09
N ARG A 532 16.28 -23.32 -13.41
CA ARG A 532 15.89 -23.73 -14.77
C ARG A 532 16.13 -22.66 -15.82
N LYS A 533 15.98 -21.36 -15.48
CA LYS A 533 16.30 -20.25 -16.39
C LYS A 533 17.80 -20.13 -16.64
N HIS A 534 18.63 -20.38 -15.62
CA HIS A 534 20.08 -20.25 -15.72
C HIS A 534 20.76 -21.40 -16.49
N TYR A 535 20.21 -22.62 -16.43
CA TYR A 535 20.74 -23.79 -17.18
C TYR A 535 20.22 -23.91 -18.63
N ARG A 536 19.27 -23.06 -19.05
CA ARG A 536 18.73 -23.03 -20.44
C ARG A 536 19.42 -22.01 -21.36
N LYS A 537 20.34 -21.22 -20.82
CA LYS A 537 21.34 -20.45 -21.58
C LYS A 537 22.64 -21.23 -21.58
#